data_AF-S8FCT0-F1
#
_entry.id   AF-S8FCT0-F1
#
_cell.length_a   1.000
_cell.length_b   1.000
_cell.length_c   1.000
_cell.angle_alpha   90.00
_cell.angle_beta   90.00
_cell.angle_gamma   90.00
#
_symmetry.space_group_name_H-M   'P 1'
#
loop_
_entity.id
_entity.type
_entity.pdbx_description
1 polymer ?
#
loop_
_entity_poly.entity_id
_entity_poly.type
_entity_poly.pdbx_seq_one_letter_code
_entity_poly.pdbx_strand_id
1 'polypeptide(L)'
;MKVKLTFAALALIAAGCSNQDLTEAVQDSQENNARVVNLQVTLPETTDDAFATRATYESDGASVSGVVMKWTADDKLQLCFKHDGSYYHKGAAIVPSSISSDGKQATFTIEIPTEIPASAAFDFYAVYQQHRSFGRFEAGTPNYQFEISERMNVTLDKKAASYWEDGIINPVLLYSRTNVTQAELGTLKLDLAHTGWIMALHLTNASGAQMDLPKYISMQYPTEPASSFIWNGNPFSDSVKMDVTTGTVTSSTSIWEHKAGIYFEVNESSSNPLYGEKLDDGATKVFYRWVVSTPQIEQMKVEMKLANDTSTDSTNRLPGRTVQNGKVYHVFLKWDGTALTLTKRDGTAY
;
A
#
# COMPACT_ATOMS: atom_id res chain seq x y z
N MET A 1 48.69 -45.08 70.03
CA MET A 1 47.69 -45.98 69.38
C MET A 1 46.41 -45.18 69.31
N LYS A 2 45.87 -44.68 68.19
CA LYS A 2 45.98 -44.92 66.74
C LYS A 2 45.68 -43.59 65.99
N VAL A 3 46.42 -43.33 64.91
CA VAL A 3 45.99 -42.76 63.59
C VAL A 3 45.37 -41.33 63.58
N LYS A 4 46.11 -40.26 63.29
CA LYS A 4 46.46 -39.64 61.96
C LYS A 4 45.29 -39.50 60.98
N LEU A 5 44.91 -38.26 60.64
CA LEU A 5 45.05 -37.75 59.26
C LEU A 5 44.87 -36.22 59.18
N THR A 6 45.61 -35.66 58.25
CA THR A 6 46.07 -34.27 58.11
C THR A 6 45.23 -33.50 57.07
N PHE A 7 45.34 -32.15 57.10
CA PHE A 7 45.33 -31.12 56.03
C PHE A 7 44.43 -29.94 56.42
N ALA A 8 44.99 -28.81 56.86
CA ALA A 8 45.47 -27.65 56.04
C ALA A 8 44.29 -26.80 55.52
N ALA A 9 44.27 -25.47 55.49
CA ALA A 9 45.10 -24.38 55.96
C ALA A 9 44.19 -23.12 55.99
N LEU A 10 44.63 -22.06 56.66
CA LEU A 10 43.92 -20.78 56.85
C LEU A 10 43.42 -20.12 55.54
N ALA A 11 42.24 -19.47 55.60
CA ALA A 11 41.97 -18.24 54.86
C ALA A 11 40.96 -17.33 55.61
N LEU A 12 41.29 -16.04 55.63
CA LEU A 12 40.65 -14.91 56.31
C LEU A 12 39.30 -14.47 55.68
N ILE A 13 38.36 -14.04 56.54
CA ILE A 13 37.64 -12.74 56.59
C ILE A 13 37.75 -11.86 55.31
N ALA A 14 36.72 -11.25 54.70
CA ALA A 14 35.26 -11.16 54.85
C ALA A 14 34.69 -10.46 53.60
N ALA A 15 33.47 -10.80 53.19
CA ALA A 15 32.51 -9.90 52.51
C ALA A 15 31.19 -10.67 52.33
N GLY A 16 30.12 -10.25 53.00
CA GLY A 16 28.84 -10.97 52.96
C GLY A 16 27.67 -10.17 53.55
N CYS A 17 27.21 -9.17 52.80
CA CYS A 17 25.88 -8.55 52.83
C CYS A 17 25.67 -8.01 51.40
N SER A 18 25.11 -8.80 50.49
CA SER A 18 23.68 -9.02 50.21
C SER A 18 23.13 -8.11 49.10
N ASN A 19 23.01 -8.74 47.93
CA ASN A 19 21.96 -8.63 46.90
C ASN A 19 21.90 -7.36 46.03
N GLN A 20 22.80 -7.28 45.05
CA GLN A 20 22.39 -6.96 43.67
C GLN A 20 22.28 -8.27 42.91
N ASP A 21 21.13 -8.53 42.27
CA ASP A 21 21.05 -9.42 41.11
C ASP A 21 19.98 -8.86 40.17
N LEU A 22 20.46 -8.23 39.09
CA LEU A 22 19.74 -8.10 37.84
C LEU A 22 19.85 -9.47 37.16
N THR A 23 18.79 -10.26 37.18
CA THR A 23 18.72 -11.48 36.38
C THR A 23 18.48 -11.13 34.92
N GLU A 24 19.55 -11.15 34.12
CA GLU A 24 19.50 -11.60 32.74
C GLU A 24 19.14 -13.10 32.71
N ALA A 25 18.18 -13.46 31.86
CA ALA A 25 18.27 -14.58 30.91
C ALA A 25 16.86 -14.99 30.44
N VAL A 26 16.55 -14.70 29.17
CA VAL A 26 16.17 -15.75 28.22
C VAL A 26 16.82 -15.40 26.89
N GLN A 27 18.05 -15.88 26.67
CA GLN A 27 18.52 -16.19 25.33
C GLN A 27 17.81 -17.47 24.91
N ASP A 28 16.78 -17.35 24.07
CA ASP A 28 16.37 -18.49 23.26
C ASP A 28 17.32 -18.57 22.06
N SER A 29 18.02 -19.70 22.00
CA SER A 29 18.91 -20.09 20.93
C SER A 29 18.15 -20.25 19.62
N GLN A 30 18.07 -19.18 18.83
CA GLN A 30 18.14 -19.30 17.38
C GLN A 30 19.61 -19.19 16.99
N GLU A 31 20.07 -20.02 16.06
CA GLU A 31 21.32 -19.76 15.37
C GLU A 31 21.27 -18.32 14.85
N ASN A 32 21.94 -17.40 15.57
CA ASN A 32 22.02 -15.99 15.20
C ASN A 32 22.84 -15.92 13.92
N ASN A 33 22.18 -16.14 12.79
CA ASN A 33 22.73 -15.77 11.51
C ASN A 33 22.90 -14.26 11.60
N ALA A 34 24.13 -13.80 11.79
CA ALA A 34 24.49 -12.43 12.13
C ALA A 34 24.17 -11.42 11.01
N ARG A 35 23.24 -11.73 10.12
CA ARG A 35 22.70 -10.94 9.02
C ARG A 35 21.18 -10.82 9.07
N VAL A 36 20.53 -11.50 10.02
CA VAL A 36 19.08 -11.46 10.21
C VAL A 36 18.74 -10.44 11.30
N VAL A 37 17.85 -9.51 10.99
CA VAL A 37 17.33 -8.52 11.94
C VAL A 37 15.80 -8.51 11.90
N ASN A 38 15.19 -8.27 13.07
CA ASN A 38 13.74 -8.09 13.19
C ASN A 38 13.44 -6.59 13.25
N LEU A 39 12.67 -6.07 12.29
CA LEU A 39 12.32 -4.64 12.24
C LEU A 39 10.84 -4.43 12.56
N GLN A 40 10.55 -3.48 13.43
CA GLN A 40 9.19 -2.99 13.62
C GLN A 40 8.83 -2.04 12.46
N VAL A 41 7.67 -2.29 11.87
CA VAL A 41 7.15 -1.55 10.72
C VAL A 41 5.78 -1.01 11.08
N THR A 42 5.60 0.28 10.86
CA THR A 42 4.36 1.01 11.12
C THR A 42 3.74 1.39 9.78
N LEU A 43 2.47 1.04 9.57
CA LEU A 43 1.72 1.54 8.42
C LEU A 43 1.43 3.03 8.62
N PRO A 44 1.51 3.85 7.56
CA PRO A 44 1.28 5.29 7.67
C PRO A 44 -0.09 5.55 8.27
N GLU A 45 -0.15 6.48 9.22
CA GLU A 45 -1.40 7.13 9.57
C GLU A 45 -1.66 8.20 8.52
N THR A 46 -2.72 8.05 7.74
CA THR A 46 -3.20 9.19 6.96
C THR A 46 -3.91 10.14 7.94
N THR A 47 -3.15 11.12 8.42
CA THR A 47 -3.60 12.07 9.44
C THR A 47 -4.55 13.09 8.83
N ASP A 48 -5.57 13.36 9.62
CA ASP A 48 -6.75 14.09 9.26
C ASP A 48 -7.04 15.12 10.36
N ASP A 49 -6.69 16.38 10.09
CA ASP A 49 -7.43 17.49 10.69
C ASP A 49 -8.88 17.58 10.12
N ALA A 50 -9.33 16.55 9.39
CA ALA A 50 -10.66 15.88 9.38
C ALA A 50 -10.70 15.01 8.08
N PHE A 51 -10.77 13.67 8.00
CA PHE A 51 -11.37 12.59 8.78
C PHE A 51 -10.59 11.26 8.63
N ALA A 52 -10.19 10.69 9.78
CA ALA A 52 -9.25 9.59 10.01
C ALA A 52 -9.30 8.35 9.11
N THR A 53 -8.23 7.56 9.18
CA THR A 53 -8.05 6.33 8.40
C THR A 53 -7.46 5.18 9.27
N ARG A 54 -8.27 4.12 9.51
CA ARG A 54 -8.18 2.75 10.17
C ARG A 54 -8.09 1.36 9.37
N ALA A 55 -7.06 0.58 9.61
CA ALA A 55 -6.34 -0.35 8.76
C ALA A 55 -6.99 -1.63 8.03
N THR A 56 -8.22 -2.08 8.24
CA THR A 56 -8.92 -2.92 7.20
C THR A 56 -9.83 -1.95 6.52
N TYR A 57 -9.90 -1.92 5.20
CA TYR A 57 -10.69 -0.87 4.59
C TYR A 57 -12.19 -1.08 4.93
N GLU A 58 -12.65 -0.39 5.97
CA GLU A 58 -14.00 -0.38 6.49
C GLU A 58 -14.39 1.10 6.55
N SER A 59 -15.60 1.43 6.08
CA SER A 59 -16.15 2.77 6.23
C SER A 59 -16.15 3.16 7.71
N ASP A 60 -15.64 4.35 8.04
CA ASP A 60 -15.63 4.92 9.40
C ASP A 60 -17.02 5.37 9.91
N GLY A 61 -18.07 5.18 9.11
CA GLY A 61 -19.44 5.59 9.42
C GLY A 61 -19.71 7.09 9.32
N ALA A 62 -18.72 7.93 8.96
CA ALA A 62 -18.95 9.31 8.59
C ALA A 62 -19.57 9.40 7.19
N SER A 63 -20.28 10.50 6.89
CA SER A 63 -20.92 10.72 5.58
C SER A 63 -19.94 10.66 4.41
N VAL A 64 -18.64 10.82 4.69
CA VAL A 64 -17.51 10.67 3.78
C VAL A 64 -16.36 10.04 4.56
N SER A 65 -16.20 8.72 4.45
CA SER A 65 -15.25 7.93 5.24
C SER A 65 -13.80 7.98 4.78
N GLY A 66 -12.87 7.89 5.73
CA GLY A 66 -11.46 7.63 5.47
C GLY A 66 -11.10 6.14 5.24
N VAL A 67 -9.90 5.86 4.69
CA VAL A 67 -9.45 4.59 4.05
C VAL A 67 -8.02 4.18 4.45
N VAL A 68 -7.74 2.89 4.64
CA VAL A 68 -6.71 2.49 5.60
C VAL A 68 -6.21 1.02 5.51
N MET A 69 -4.97 0.80 5.95
CA MET A 69 -4.21 -0.46 5.84
C MET A 69 -3.67 -1.06 7.15
N LYS A 70 -3.86 -2.39 7.35
CA LYS A 70 -3.59 -3.29 8.50
C LYS A 70 -2.74 -4.39 7.94
N TRP A 71 -1.82 -4.83 8.78
CA TRP A 71 -1.09 -6.05 8.54
C TRP A 71 -2.00 -7.28 8.66
N THR A 72 -1.76 -8.21 7.76
CA THR A 72 -2.24 -9.58 7.76
C THR A 72 -1.05 -10.53 7.80
N ALA A 73 -1.27 -11.78 8.23
CA ALA A 73 -0.21 -12.75 8.44
C ALA A 73 0.57 -13.13 7.16
N ASP A 74 0.04 -12.81 5.98
CA ASP A 74 0.63 -13.16 4.68
C ASP A 74 1.37 -11.97 4.02
N ASP A 75 1.35 -10.80 4.65
CA ASP A 75 2.01 -9.60 4.12
C ASP A 75 3.54 -9.74 4.09
N LYS A 76 4.14 -9.09 3.09
CA LYS A 76 5.58 -9.14 2.85
C LYS A 76 6.09 -7.76 2.44
N LEU A 77 7.34 -7.48 2.81
CA LEU A 77 8.08 -6.35 2.27
C LEU A 77 9.02 -6.81 1.16
N GLN A 78 9.12 -5.98 0.13
CA GLN A 78 10.14 -6.08 -0.91
C GLN A 78 11.26 -5.12 -0.54
N LEU A 79 12.49 -5.63 -0.43
CA LEU A 79 13.63 -4.89 0.06
C LEU A 79 14.65 -4.65 -1.04
N CYS A 80 15.27 -3.47 -1.02
CA CYS A 80 16.39 -3.11 -1.86
C CYS A 80 17.51 -2.52 -0.99
N PHE A 81 18.71 -3.06 -1.16
CA PHE A 81 19.93 -2.62 -0.50
C PHE A 81 20.87 -2.09 -1.56
N LYS A 82 21.38 -0.87 -1.40
CA LYS A 82 22.38 -0.28 -2.28
C LYS A 82 23.71 -0.15 -1.56
N HIS A 83 24.74 -0.77 -2.11
CA HIS A 83 26.09 -0.73 -1.57
C HIS A 83 27.10 -0.75 -2.72
N ASP A 84 28.13 0.10 -2.66
CA ASP A 84 29.18 0.21 -3.68
C ASP A 84 28.67 0.28 -5.14
N GLY A 85 27.56 1.01 -5.33
CA GLY A 85 26.93 1.19 -6.65
C GLY A 85 26.11 0.01 -7.15
N SER A 86 26.08 -1.11 -6.41
CA SER A 86 25.27 -2.30 -6.71
C SER A 86 23.96 -2.31 -5.93
N TYR A 87 22.95 -2.98 -6.47
CA TYR A 87 21.63 -3.15 -5.85
C TYR A 87 21.33 -4.63 -5.61
N TYR A 88 20.91 -4.95 -4.39
CA TYR A 88 20.59 -6.30 -3.94
C TYR A 88 19.15 -6.34 -3.44
N HIS A 89 18.41 -7.39 -3.81
CA HIS A 89 16.98 -7.50 -3.52
C HIS A 89 16.68 -8.71 -2.65
N LYS A 90 15.80 -8.54 -1.67
CA LYS A 90 15.32 -9.60 -0.77
C LYS A 90 13.83 -9.41 -0.50
N GLY A 91 13.14 -10.50 -0.15
CA GLY A 91 11.82 -10.43 0.47
C GLY A 91 11.96 -10.54 1.99
N ALA A 92 11.10 -9.83 2.73
CA ALA A 92 10.97 -9.99 4.17
C ALA A 92 9.56 -10.42 4.53
N ALA A 93 9.47 -11.54 5.24
CA ALA A 93 8.20 -12.06 5.74
C ALA A 93 7.81 -11.34 7.03
N ILE A 94 6.52 -11.09 7.19
CA ILE A 94 5.96 -10.66 8.47
C ILE A 94 6.07 -11.79 9.50
N VAL A 95 6.24 -11.45 10.77
CA VAL A 95 6.13 -12.37 11.90
C VAL A 95 4.68 -12.31 12.40
N PRO A 96 3.82 -13.32 12.13
CA PRO A 96 2.37 -13.17 12.35
C PRO A 96 1.97 -12.85 13.80
N SER A 97 2.68 -13.41 14.78
CA SER A 97 2.44 -13.17 16.21
C SER A 97 2.83 -11.77 16.68
N SER A 98 3.54 -10.99 15.87
CA SER A 98 3.99 -9.63 16.20
C SER A 98 3.01 -8.54 15.79
N ILE A 99 1.96 -8.89 15.06
CA ILE A 99 0.93 -7.95 14.64
C ILE A 99 0.26 -7.37 15.89
N SER A 100 0.30 -6.05 16.03
CA SER A 100 -0.31 -5.35 17.16
C SER A 100 -1.82 -5.54 17.19
N SER A 101 -2.45 -5.29 18.35
CA SER A 101 -3.90 -5.43 18.50
C SER A 101 -4.72 -4.51 17.59
N ASP A 102 -4.17 -3.35 17.21
CA ASP A 102 -4.77 -2.44 16.23
C ASP A 102 -4.44 -2.81 14.77
N GLY A 103 -3.56 -3.79 14.57
CA GLY A 103 -3.08 -4.29 13.28
C GLY A 103 -2.18 -3.32 12.51
N LYS A 104 -1.77 -2.18 13.09
CA LYS A 104 -0.99 -1.14 12.40
C LYS A 104 0.52 -1.33 12.48
N GLN A 105 0.98 -2.08 13.46
CA GLN A 105 2.39 -2.39 13.67
C GLN A 105 2.62 -3.89 13.55
N ALA A 106 3.73 -4.27 12.94
CA ALA A 106 4.19 -5.65 12.92
C ALA A 106 5.70 -5.68 12.80
N THR A 107 6.28 -6.84 13.09
CA THR A 107 7.70 -7.12 12.91
C THR A 107 7.91 -7.91 11.63
N PHE A 108 8.96 -7.57 10.89
CA PHE A 108 9.40 -8.29 9.70
C PHE A 108 10.81 -8.83 9.90
N THR A 109 11.05 -10.05 9.41
CA THR A 109 12.38 -10.66 9.42
C THR A 109 13.12 -10.28 8.16
N ILE A 110 14.22 -9.55 8.32
CA ILE A 110 15.04 -9.01 7.24
C ILE A 110 16.40 -9.71 7.23
N GLU A 111 16.80 -10.17 6.05
CA GLU A 111 18.13 -10.72 5.81
C GLU A 111 18.96 -9.73 4.99
N ILE A 112 20.10 -9.30 5.53
CA ILE A 112 21.05 -8.44 4.83
C ILE A 112 21.85 -9.28 3.83
N PRO A 113 22.00 -8.82 2.56
CA PRO A 113 22.81 -9.50 1.55
C PRO A 113 24.24 -9.79 2.04
N THR A 114 24.73 -11.00 1.75
CA THR A 114 26.07 -11.47 2.15
C THR A 114 27.20 -10.67 1.53
N GLU A 115 26.93 -10.05 0.39
CA GLU A 115 27.81 -9.21 -0.41
C GLU A 115 28.15 -7.89 0.28
N ILE A 116 27.33 -7.46 1.25
CA ILE A 116 27.56 -6.25 2.03
C ILE A 116 28.38 -6.64 3.28
N PRO A 117 29.59 -6.11 3.50
CA PRO A 117 30.37 -6.40 4.71
C PRO A 117 29.61 -6.07 6.00
N ALA A 118 29.81 -6.83 7.08
CA ALA A 118 29.04 -6.67 8.33
C ALA A 118 29.17 -5.29 8.98
N SER A 119 30.31 -4.62 8.80
CA SER A 119 30.57 -3.27 9.30
C SER A 119 30.28 -2.17 8.27
N ALA A 120 29.85 -2.51 7.06
CA ALA A 120 29.61 -1.53 6.01
C ALA A 120 28.26 -0.82 6.20
N ALA A 121 28.22 0.44 5.80
CA ALA A 121 26.98 1.17 5.61
C ALA A 121 26.43 0.93 4.19
N PHE A 122 25.11 1.03 4.05
CA PHE A 122 24.39 0.87 2.80
C PHE A 122 23.15 1.78 2.77
N ASP A 123 22.59 2.03 1.60
CA ASP A 123 21.24 2.61 1.52
C ASP A 123 20.21 1.48 1.54
N PHE A 124 19.12 1.67 2.27
CA PHE A 124 18.09 0.70 2.52
C PHE A 124 16.72 1.24 2.11
N TYR A 125 15.99 0.43 1.35
CA TYR A 125 14.66 0.74 0.87
C TYR A 125 13.73 -0.44 1.13
N ALA A 126 12.52 -0.17 1.62
CA ALA A 126 11.49 -1.17 1.81
C ALA A 126 10.22 -0.71 1.10
N VAL A 127 9.65 -1.58 0.28
CA VAL A 127 8.41 -1.35 -0.44
C VAL A 127 7.37 -2.34 0.07
N TYR A 128 6.20 -1.80 0.42
CA TYR A 128 5.00 -2.60 0.60
C TYR A 128 4.08 -2.42 -0.60
N GLN A 129 3.66 -3.54 -1.17
CA GLN A 129 2.50 -3.68 -2.03
C GLN A 129 2.03 -5.12 -1.82
N GLN A 130 0.73 -5.36 -1.76
CA GLN A 130 0.22 -6.73 -1.67
C GLN A 130 0.73 -7.50 -2.89
N HIS A 131 1.64 -8.43 -2.65
CA HIS A 131 2.34 -9.15 -3.71
C HIS A 131 1.42 -10.19 -4.34
N ARG A 132 1.28 -10.12 -5.66
CA ARG A 132 0.54 -11.08 -6.47
C ARG A 132 1.46 -11.68 -7.51
N SER A 133 1.75 -10.95 -8.60
CA SER A 133 2.48 -11.51 -9.75
C SER A 133 3.65 -10.64 -10.23
N PHE A 134 3.56 -9.32 -10.09
CA PHE A 134 4.52 -8.39 -10.71
C PHE A 134 5.20 -7.43 -9.74
N GLY A 135 4.60 -7.13 -8.59
CA GLY A 135 5.10 -6.18 -7.60
C GLY A 135 6.47 -6.60 -7.06
N ARG A 136 7.55 -6.18 -7.73
CA ARG A 136 8.94 -6.64 -7.50
C ARG A 136 9.98 -5.65 -8.02
N PHE A 137 11.20 -5.81 -7.53
CA PHE A 137 12.35 -5.08 -8.05
C PHE A 137 12.87 -5.66 -9.37
N GLU A 138 13.27 -4.78 -10.29
CA GLU A 138 14.07 -5.12 -11.47
C GLU A 138 15.51 -5.46 -11.01
N ALA A 139 15.98 -6.67 -11.30
CA ALA A 139 17.26 -7.19 -10.81
C ALA A 139 18.45 -6.24 -11.07
N GLY A 140 19.27 -6.00 -10.04
CA GLY A 140 20.43 -5.12 -10.12
C GLY A 140 20.12 -3.63 -10.26
N THR A 141 18.88 -3.19 -10.09
CA THR A 141 18.47 -1.78 -10.20
C THR A 141 17.69 -1.30 -8.97
N PRO A 142 17.47 0.02 -8.79
CA PRO A 142 16.56 0.54 -7.78
C PRO A 142 15.08 0.50 -8.21
N ASN A 143 14.76 0.03 -9.40
CA ASN A 143 13.42 0.16 -9.94
C ASN A 143 12.49 -0.91 -9.34
N TYR A 144 11.40 -0.46 -8.73
CA TYR A 144 10.29 -1.30 -8.31
C TYR A 144 9.16 -1.23 -9.32
N GLN A 145 8.83 -2.34 -9.97
CA GLN A 145 7.68 -2.48 -10.87
C GLN A 145 6.41 -2.65 -10.02
N PHE A 146 5.39 -1.83 -10.26
CA PHE A 146 4.11 -1.96 -9.57
C PHE A 146 3.34 -3.17 -10.08
N GLU A 147 2.45 -3.74 -9.25
CA GLU A 147 1.46 -4.71 -9.72
C GLU A 147 0.66 -4.16 -10.92
N ILE A 148 0.31 -5.06 -11.84
CA ILE A 148 -0.46 -4.76 -13.06
C ILE A 148 -1.81 -5.47 -13.03
N SER A 149 -2.69 -5.15 -13.98
CA SER A 149 -4.05 -5.73 -14.08
C SER A 149 -4.94 -5.42 -12.87
N GLU A 150 -4.61 -4.36 -12.16
CA GLU A 150 -5.22 -3.98 -10.90
C GLU A 150 -6.63 -3.39 -11.07
N ARG A 151 -7.16 -3.25 -12.29
CA ARG A 151 -8.46 -2.61 -12.64
C ARG A 151 -9.67 -3.03 -11.81
N MET A 152 -9.70 -4.27 -11.32
CA MET A 152 -10.82 -4.84 -10.54
C MET A 152 -10.74 -4.48 -9.05
N ASN A 153 -9.61 -3.94 -8.58
CA ASN A 153 -9.41 -3.55 -7.19
C ASN A 153 -10.19 -2.26 -6.87
N VAL A 154 -11.52 -2.34 -6.84
CA VAL A 154 -12.43 -1.19 -6.71
C VAL A 154 -13.12 -1.08 -5.36
N THR A 155 -12.83 -2.00 -4.44
CA THR A 155 -13.45 -2.10 -3.12
C THR A 155 -12.41 -1.98 -2.02
N LEU A 156 -12.92 -2.04 -0.80
CA LEU A 156 -12.18 -1.92 0.44
C LEU A 156 -12.11 -3.28 1.15
N ASP A 157 -13.21 -4.03 1.15
CA ASP A 157 -13.41 -5.22 1.98
C ASP A 157 -13.77 -6.47 1.18
N LYS A 158 -13.97 -6.35 -0.14
CA LYS A 158 -14.52 -7.42 -0.96
C LYS A 158 -13.55 -7.87 -2.04
N LYS A 159 -12.98 -9.05 -1.83
CA LYS A 159 -12.27 -9.79 -2.87
C LYS A 159 -13.27 -10.43 -3.85
N ALA A 160 -12.85 -10.57 -5.09
CA ALA A 160 -13.55 -11.35 -6.08
C ALA A 160 -13.36 -12.84 -5.82
N ALA A 161 -14.33 -13.64 -6.28
CA ALA A 161 -14.22 -15.09 -6.35
C ALA A 161 -13.37 -15.55 -7.56
N SER A 162 -12.25 -14.86 -7.80
CA SER A 162 -11.31 -15.16 -8.88
C SER A 162 -10.04 -15.78 -8.30
N TYR A 163 -9.26 -16.48 -9.13
CA TYR A 163 -7.98 -17.09 -8.72
C TYR A 163 -7.00 -16.08 -8.12
N TRP A 164 -7.05 -14.82 -8.58
CA TRP A 164 -6.15 -13.75 -8.15
C TRP A 164 -6.63 -13.03 -6.89
N GLU A 165 -7.87 -13.30 -6.45
CA GLU A 165 -8.53 -12.65 -5.31
C GLU A 165 -8.48 -11.11 -5.37
N ASP A 166 -8.48 -10.56 -6.59
CA ASP A 166 -8.53 -9.12 -6.87
C ASP A 166 -9.84 -8.54 -6.33
N GLY A 167 -9.86 -7.25 -5.98
CA GLY A 167 -11.10 -6.59 -5.58
C GLY A 167 -10.88 -5.49 -4.55
N ILE A 168 -9.83 -5.64 -3.74
CA ILE A 168 -9.42 -4.67 -2.73
C ILE A 168 -8.26 -3.83 -3.27
N ILE A 169 -8.31 -2.49 -3.11
CA ILE A 169 -7.25 -1.56 -3.54
C ILE A 169 -5.87 -1.95 -2.98
N ASN A 170 -4.84 -1.87 -3.81
CA ASN A 170 -3.47 -2.33 -3.51
C ASN A 170 -2.44 -1.18 -3.61
N PRO A 171 -2.37 -0.31 -2.58
CA PRO A 171 -1.49 0.83 -2.58
C PRO A 171 -0.01 0.42 -2.46
N VAL A 172 0.86 1.23 -3.06
CA VAL A 172 2.31 1.12 -2.88
C VAL A 172 2.75 2.07 -1.76
N LEU A 173 3.53 1.53 -0.83
CA LEU A 173 4.20 2.29 0.23
C LEU A 173 5.71 2.14 0.12
N LEU A 174 6.45 3.19 0.50
CA LEU A 174 7.90 3.23 0.46
C LEU A 174 8.46 3.73 1.80
N TYR A 175 9.53 3.08 2.24
CA TYR A 175 10.45 3.59 3.24
C TYR A 175 11.85 3.66 2.62
N SER A 176 12.58 4.72 2.95
CA SER A 176 13.95 4.93 2.46
C SER A 176 14.84 5.46 3.59
N ARG A 177 16.04 4.91 3.69
CA ARG A 177 17.10 5.39 4.59
C ARG A 177 18.45 5.22 3.93
N THR A 178 19.26 6.27 3.89
CA THR A 178 20.61 6.20 3.33
C THR A 178 21.66 6.00 4.41
N ASN A 179 22.81 5.43 4.01
CA ASN A 179 23.99 5.28 4.86
C ASN A 179 23.70 4.68 6.25
N VAL A 180 22.99 3.56 6.30
CA VAL A 180 22.65 2.82 7.52
C VAL A 180 23.58 1.61 7.68
N THR A 181 24.05 1.36 8.89
CA THR A 181 24.74 0.12 9.26
C THR A 181 23.75 -0.96 9.67
N GLN A 182 24.20 -2.22 9.72
CA GLN A 182 23.36 -3.31 10.22
C GLN A 182 22.83 -3.07 11.65
N ALA A 183 23.68 -2.55 12.55
CA ALA A 183 23.29 -2.29 13.94
C ALA A 183 22.22 -1.19 14.02
N GLU A 184 22.38 -0.11 13.26
CA GLU A 184 21.39 0.96 13.20
C GLU A 184 20.08 0.46 12.59
N LEU A 185 20.15 -0.31 11.49
CA LEU A 185 18.98 -0.90 10.85
C LEU A 185 18.13 -1.67 11.86
N GLY A 186 18.75 -2.53 12.69
CA GLY A 186 18.08 -3.31 13.73
C GLY A 186 17.36 -2.50 14.82
N THR A 187 17.57 -1.19 14.88
CA THR A 187 16.89 -0.27 15.82
C THR A 187 15.86 0.63 15.14
N LEU A 188 15.78 0.62 13.80
CA LEU A 188 14.88 1.48 13.05
C LEU A 188 13.43 1.03 13.21
N LYS A 189 12.55 2.04 13.27
CA LYS A 189 11.14 1.89 12.96
C LYS A 189 10.93 2.32 11.52
N LEU A 190 10.33 1.45 10.73
CA LEU A 190 10.00 1.75 9.34
C LEU A 190 8.64 2.45 9.31
N ASP A 191 8.67 3.77 9.14
CA ASP A 191 7.47 4.57 8.90
C ASP A 191 7.24 4.64 7.39
N LEU A 192 6.49 3.67 6.87
CA LEU A 192 6.17 3.58 5.44
C LEU A 192 5.33 4.80 5.01
N ALA A 193 5.61 5.36 3.84
CA ALA A 193 4.85 6.48 3.27
C ALA A 193 4.13 6.06 1.98
N HIS A 194 2.91 6.56 1.77
CA HIS A 194 2.20 6.35 0.50
C HIS A 194 2.94 7.00 -0.67
N THR A 195 3.03 6.29 -1.79
CA THR A 195 3.62 6.82 -3.04
C THR A 195 2.56 7.34 -4.03
N GLY A 196 1.29 7.25 -3.62
CA GLY A 196 0.13 7.72 -4.37
C GLY A 196 -0.99 8.13 -3.42
N TRP A 197 -2.20 8.31 -3.95
CA TRP A 197 -3.39 8.75 -3.24
C TRP A 197 -4.60 7.89 -3.63
N ILE A 198 -5.73 8.08 -2.97
CA ILE A 198 -6.93 7.26 -3.21
C ILE A 198 -8.03 8.14 -3.81
N MET A 199 -8.61 7.71 -4.92
CA MET A 199 -9.87 8.27 -5.40
C MET A 199 -11.03 7.45 -4.84
N ALA A 200 -11.95 8.12 -4.16
CA ALA A 200 -13.24 7.56 -3.75
C ALA A 200 -14.33 8.11 -4.67
N LEU A 201 -14.84 7.27 -5.56
CA LEU A 201 -15.84 7.58 -6.56
C LEU A 201 -17.23 7.20 -6.08
N HIS A 202 -18.07 8.19 -5.82
CA HIS A 202 -19.46 8.04 -5.40
C HIS A 202 -20.34 8.05 -6.64
N LEU A 203 -21.04 6.95 -6.92
CA LEU A 203 -22.07 6.88 -7.96
C LEU A 203 -23.44 6.85 -7.30
N THR A 204 -24.22 7.90 -7.51
CA THR A 204 -25.62 7.99 -7.07
C THR A 204 -26.55 7.67 -8.24
N ASN A 205 -27.44 6.69 -8.06
CA ASN A 205 -28.53 6.42 -8.98
C ASN A 205 -29.71 7.33 -8.65
N ALA A 206 -30.18 8.09 -9.63
CA ALA A 206 -31.33 8.99 -9.54
C ALA A 206 -32.25 8.82 -10.76
N SER A 207 -32.26 7.61 -11.33
CA SER A 207 -33.00 7.31 -12.57
C SER A 207 -34.49 7.03 -12.36
N GLY A 208 -34.95 6.97 -11.11
CA GLY A 208 -36.32 6.58 -10.77
C GLY A 208 -36.55 5.06 -10.78
N ALA A 209 -35.51 4.25 -11.01
CA ALA A 209 -35.56 2.79 -10.99
C ALA A 209 -34.24 2.18 -10.49
N GLN A 210 -34.29 0.93 -10.01
CA GLN A 210 -33.08 0.15 -9.72
C GLN A 210 -32.30 -0.09 -11.01
N MET A 211 -30.97 0.06 -10.96
CA MET A 211 -30.07 -0.25 -12.07
C MET A 211 -29.08 -1.36 -11.68
N ASP A 212 -28.63 -2.14 -12.65
CA ASP A 212 -27.42 -2.95 -12.47
C ASP A 212 -26.21 -2.01 -12.36
N LEU A 213 -25.21 -2.37 -11.55
CA LEU A 213 -23.96 -1.59 -11.52
C LEU A 213 -23.33 -1.52 -12.92
N PRO A 214 -22.68 -0.39 -13.27
CA PRO A 214 -22.03 -0.26 -14.57
C PRO A 214 -20.91 -1.28 -14.72
N LYS A 215 -20.60 -1.69 -15.97
CA LYS A 215 -19.45 -2.56 -16.25
C LYS A 215 -18.15 -1.89 -15.80
N TYR A 216 -17.98 -0.65 -16.22
CA TYR A 216 -16.85 0.18 -15.79
C TYR A 216 -17.20 1.67 -15.77
N ILE A 217 -16.36 2.41 -15.06
CA ILE A 217 -16.28 3.88 -15.15
C ILE A 217 -14.81 4.23 -15.42
N SER A 218 -14.55 5.08 -16.40
CA SER A 218 -13.22 5.57 -16.71
C SER A 218 -13.16 7.09 -16.59
N MET A 219 -12.00 7.60 -16.18
CA MET A 219 -11.68 9.03 -16.18
C MET A 219 -10.38 9.24 -16.91
N GLN A 220 -10.34 10.16 -17.87
CA GLN A 220 -9.15 10.35 -18.70
C GLN A 220 -8.94 11.81 -19.04
N TYR A 221 -7.69 12.24 -19.16
CA TYR A 221 -7.39 13.55 -19.74
C TYR A 221 -7.89 13.60 -21.19
N PRO A 222 -8.53 14.71 -21.62
CA PRO A 222 -9.09 14.82 -22.95
C PRO A 222 -8.02 14.98 -24.05
N THR A 223 -6.82 15.40 -23.67
CA THR A 223 -5.67 15.66 -24.57
C THR A 223 -4.36 15.30 -23.87
N GLU A 224 -3.30 15.08 -24.65
CA GLU A 224 -1.98 14.77 -24.11
C GLU A 224 -1.47 15.88 -23.18
N PRO A 225 -1.15 15.54 -21.91
CA PRO A 225 -0.63 16.51 -20.96
C PRO A 225 0.84 16.82 -21.26
N ALA A 226 1.25 18.08 -21.08
CA ALA A 226 2.65 18.48 -21.32
C ALA A 226 3.63 17.92 -20.27
N SER A 227 3.15 17.71 -19.04
CA SER A 227 4.00 17.28 -17.91
C SER A 227 3.27 16.51 -16.81
N SER A 228 1.95 16.31 -16.92
CA SER A 228 1.15 15.60 -15.93
C SER A 228 0.96 14.13 -16.33
N PHE A 229 0.80 13.25 -15.36
CA PHE A 229 0.34 11.89 -15.61
C PHE A 229 -0.56 11.45 -14.45
N ILE A 230 -1.43 10.48 -14.72
CA ILE A 230 -2.26 9.84 -13.71
C ILE A 230 -2.49 8.39 -14.12
N TRP A 231 -2.22 7.47 -13.21
CA TRP A 231 -2.26 6.05 -13.50
C TRP A 231 -2.72 5.26 -12.28
N ASN A 232 -3.43 4.17 -12.53
CA ASN A 232 -3.98 3.34 -11.48
C ASN A 232 -3.86 1.82 -11.71
N GLY A 233 -3.08 1.32 -12.68
CA GLY A 233 -2.93 -0.13 -12.85
C GLY A 233 -3.41 -0.76 -14.16
N ASN A 234 -4.11 -0.01 -15.03
CA ASN A 234 -4.74 -0.56 -16.25
C ASN A 234 -5.29 0.58 -17.17
N PRO A 235 -5.69 0.36 -18.45
CA PRO A 235 -6.16 -0.89 -19.08
C PRO A 235 -5.14 -1.86 -19.69
N PHE A 236 -3.83 -1.54 -19.69
CA PHE A 236 -2.85 -2.22 -20.55
C PHE A 236 -1.77 -2.96 -19.77
N SER A 237 -1.06 -3.89 -20.44
CA SER A 237 0.10 -4.62 -19.88
C SER A 237 1.32 -3.73 -19.58
N ASP A 238 1.21 -2.43 -19.86
CA ASP A 238 2.23 -1.45 -19.59
C ASP A 238 2.35 -1.22 -18.08
N SER A 239 3.51 -1.55 -17.53
CA SER A 239 3.80 -1.31 -16.11
C SER A 239 4.36 0.09 -15.89
N VAL A 240 3.98 0.70 -14.77
CA VAL A 240 4.77 1.78 -14.19
C VAL A 240 5.80 1.20 -13.23
N LYS A 241 6.91 1.92 -13.09
CA LYS A 241 7.96 1.61 -12.13
C LYS A 241 8.39 2.84 -11.39
N MET A 242 8.80 2.63 -10.14
CA MET A 242 9.33 3.66 -9.27
C MET A 242 10.82 3.42 -9.03
N ASP A 243 11.65 4.42 -9.29
CA ASP A 243 13.00 4.44 -8.75
C ASP A 243 12.92 4.76 -7.26
N VAL A 244 13.18 3.77 -6.40
CA VAL A 244 13.02 3.93 -4.93
C VAL A 244 14.03 4.89 -4.31
N THR A 245 15.11 5.22 -5.02
CA THR A 245 16.13 6.17 -4.54
C THR A 245 15.68 7.61 -4.68
N THR A 246 14.77 7.89 -5.63
CA THR A 246 14.25 9.24 -5.89
C THR A 246 12.74 9.37 -5.65
N GLY A 247 12.01 8.25 -5.59
CA GLY A 247 10.55 8.22 -5.60
C GLY A 247 9.94 8.53 -6.98
N THR A 248 10.75 8.68 -8.03
CA THR A 248 10.27 9.04 -9.37
C THR A 248 9.56 7.86 -10.01
N VAL A 249 8.34 8.10 -10.49
CA VAL A 249 7.52 7.10 -11.18
C VAL A 249 7.58 7.35 -12.68
N THR A 250 7.85 6.28 -13.44
CA THR A 250 7.95 6.29 -14.90
C THR A 250 7.13 5.16 -15.49
N SER A 251 6.72 5.30 -16.75
CA SER A 251 6.04 4.24 -17.51
C SER A 251 6.90 3.82 -18.69
N SER A 252 6.86 2.54 -19.05
CA SER A 252 7.50 2.01 -20.25
C SER A 252 6.76 2.37 -21.54
N THR A 253 5.52 2.88 -21.44
CA THR A 253 4.68 3.16 -22.61
C THR A 253 4.88 4.57 -23.16
N SER A 254 4.99 4.65 -24.50
CA SER A 254 4.97 5.91 -25.23
C SER A 254 3.56 6.43 -25.49
N ILE A 255 2.52 5.61 -25.25
CA ILE A 255 1.12 5.99 -25.48
C ILE A 255 0.64 6.81 -24.27
N TRP A 256 0.37 8.10 -24.45
CA TRP A 256 0.04 8.99 -23.34
C TRP A 256 -1.29 8.63 -22.69
N GLU A 257 -2.25 8.14 -23.47
CA GLU A 257 -3.58 7.70 -23.01
C GLU A 257 -3.48 6.64 -21.92
N HIS A 258 -2.46 5.78 -21.99
CA HIS A 258 -2.23 4.67 -21.06
C HIS A 258 -1.68 5.14 -19.70
N LYS A 259 -1.23 6.40 -19.60
CA LYS A 259 -0.67 7.03 -18.38
C LYS A 259 -1.39 8.32 -17.99
N ALA A 260 -2.60 8.53 -18.51
CA ALA A 260 -3.39 9.74 -18.32
C ALA A 260 -4.85 9.44 -17.95
N GLY A 261 -5.09 8.35 -17.22
CA GLY A 261 -6.43 7.94 -16.84
C GLY A 261 -6.52 6.98 -15.66
N ILE A 262 -7.75 6.83 -15.18
CA ILE A 262 -8.16 5.98 -14.09
C ILE A 262 -9.29 5.09 -14.60
N TYR A 263 -9.16 3.79 -14.44
CA TYR A 263 -10.21 2.83 -14.77
C TYR A 263 -10.75 2.13 -13.52
N PHE A 264 -12.08 2.08 -13.38
CA PHE A 264 -12.80 1.36 -12.34
C PHE A 264 -13.58 0.22 -13.00
N GLU A 265 -13.11 -1.01 -12.89
CA GLU A 265 -13.88 -2.15 -13.38
C GLU A 265 -14.76 -2.73 -12.28
N VAL A 266 -16.06 -2.71 -12.51
CA VAL A 266 -17.06 -2.93 -11.48
C VAL A 266 -17.84 -4.21 -11.73
N ASN A 267 -18.43 -4.36 -12.92
CA ASN A 267 -19.41 -5.40 -13.24
C ASN A 267 -19.20 -5.97 -14.66
N GLU A 268 -17.97 -5.96 -15.17
CA GLU A 268 -17.68 -6.34 -16.56
C GLU A 268 -17.68 -7.86 -16.78
N SER A 269 -17.27 -8.63 -15.77
CA SER A 269 -17.15 -10.08 -15.82
C SER A 269 -17.51 -10.72 -14.48
N SER A 270 -17.81 -12.02 -14.48
CA SER A 270 -18.08 -12.78 -13.24
C SER A 270 -16.90 -12.84 -12.27
N SER A 271 -15.72 -12.43 -12.72
CA SER A 271 -14.51 -12.32 -11.90
C SER A 271 -14.41 -10.99 -11.15
N ASN A 272 -15.33 -10.04 -11.33
CA ASN A 272 -15.33 -8.79 -10.58
C ASN A 272 -15.96 -8.98 -9.19
N PRO A 273 -15.47 -8.27 -8.15
CA PRO A 273 -16.00 -8.41 -6.79
C PRO A 273 -17.47 -7.96 -6.68
N LEU A 274 -17.90 -7.02 -7.52
CA LEU A 274 -19.25 -6.44 -7.51
C LEU A 274 -20.12 -6.97 -8.67
N TYR A 275 -19.74 -8.11 -9.26
CA TYR A 275 -20.49 -8.67 -10.39
C TYR A 275 -21.93 -9.02 -10.00
N GLY A 276 -22.88 -8.62 -10.84
CA GLY A 276 -24.31 -8.83 -10.64
C GLY A 276 -24.95 -7.98 -9.53
N GLU A 277 -24.18 -7.12 -8.85
CA GLU A 277 -24.76 -6.19 -7.88
C GLU A 277 -25.58 -5.10 -8.57
N LYS A 278 -26.54 -4.56 -7.81
CA LYS A 278 -27.48 -3.55 -8.25
C LYS A 278 -27.43 -2.32 -7.34
N LEU A 279 -27.91 -1.21 -7.87
CA LEU A 279 -28.01 0.06 -7.18
C LEU A 279 -29.45 0.57 -7.25
N ASP A 280 -30.12 0.62 -6.10
CA ASP A 280 -31.49 1.13 -5.98
C ASP A 280 -31.57 2.62 -6.36
N ASP A 281 -32.77 3.08 -6.71
CA ASP A 281 -33.01 4.51 -6.93
C ASP A 281 -32.77 5.30 -5.62
N GLY A 282 -32.11 6.44 -5.74
CA GLY A 282 -31.67 7.27 -4.63
C GLY A 282 -30.45 6.75 -3.86
N ALA A 283 -30.00 5.52 -4.13
CA ALA A 283 -28.84 4.94 -3.44
C ALA A 283 -27.51 5.39 -4.05
N THR A 284 -26.45 5.34 -3.23
CA THR A 284 -25.08 5.64 -3.65
C THR A 284 -24.15 4.45 -3.40
N LYS A 285 -23.34 4.08 -4.40
CA LYS A 285 -22.23 3.14 -4.26
C LYS A 285 -20.91 3.90 -4.33
N VAL A 286 -19.95 3.52 -3.49
CA VAL A 286 -18.60 4.07 -3.53
C VAL A 286 -17.62 3.04 -4.08
N PHE A 287 -16.82 3.44 -5.06
CA PHE A 287 -15.71 2.68 -5.62
C PHE A 287 -14.39 3.36 -5.26
N TYR A 288 -13.34 2.58 -5.03
CA TYR A 288 -12.05 3.10 -4.60
C TYR A 288 -10.96 2.72 -5.58
N ARG A 289 -10.02 3.62 -5.85
CA ARG A 289 -8.80 3.30 -6.60
C ARG A 289 -7.62 3.95 -5.91
N TRP A 290 -6.55 3.17 -5.71
CA TRP A 290 -5.25 3.78 -5.48
C TRP A 290 -4.68 4.29 -6.80
N VAL A 291 -4.10 5.48 -6.76
CA VAL A 291 -3.68 6.25 -7.94
C VAL A 291 -2.29 6.81 -7.67
N VAL A 292 -1.42 6.71 -8.67
CA VAL A 292 -0.14 7.41 -8.72
C VAL A 292 -0.19 8.47 -9.81
N SER A 293 0.30 9.66 -9.51
CA SER A 293 0.24 10.79 -10.43
C SER A 293 1.33 11.80 -10.14
N THR A 294 1.49 12.76 -11.04
CA THR A 294 2.08 14.05 -10.66
C THR A 294 1.21 14.76 -9.61
N PRO A 295 1.78 15.69 -8.81
CA PRO A 295 0.99 16.46 -7.83
C PRO A 295 -0.12 17.29 -8.47
N GLN A 296 0.05 17.73 -9.72
CA GLN A 296 -1.01 18.41 -10.46
C GLN A 296 -1.68 17.44 -11.43
N ILE A 297 -2.99 17.23 -11.25
CA ILE A 297 -3.82 16.48 -12.19
C ILE A 297 -4.65 17.45 -13.04
N GLU A 298 -4.79 17.12 -14.32
CA GLU A 298 -5.53 17.93 -15.28
C GLU A 298 -7.03 17.63 -15.23
N GLN A 299 -7.80 18.40 -16.00
CA GLN A 299 -9.23 18.15 -16.16
C GLN A 299 -9.45 16.77 -16.81
N MET A 300 -10.43 16.00 -16.31
CA MET A 300 -10.76 14.68 -16.84
C MET A 300 -12.18 14.61 -17.41
N LYS A 301 -12.31 13.91 -18.54
CA LYS A 301 -13.58 13.40 -19.05
C LYS A 301 -13.93 12.11 -18.30
N VAL A 302 -15.21 11.90 -18.00
CA VAL A 302 -15.69 10.64 -17.43
C VAL A 302 -16.56 9.92 -18.45
N GLU A 303 -16.32 8.62 -18.61
CA GLU A 303 -17.19 7.71 -19.36
C GLU A 303 -17.69 6.62 -18.40
N MET A 304 -18.95 6.23 -18.55
CA MET A 304 -19.53 5.08 -17.87
C MET A 304 -20.10 4.10 -18.90
N LYS A 305 -19.72 2.83 -18.79
CA LYS A 305 -20.31 1.73 -19.56
C LYS A 305 -21.39 1.06 -18.73
N LEU A 306 -22.64 1.20 -19.15
CA LEU A 306 -23.77 0.54 -18.51
C LEU A 306 -23.74 -0.98 -18.74
N ALA A 307 -24.46 -1.73 -17.89
CA ALA A 307 -24.56 -3.19 -17.98
C ALA A 307 -25.11 -3.69 -19.34
N ASN A 308 -25.95 -2.87 -20.00
CA ASN A 308 -26.52 -3.13 -21.32
C ASN A 308 -25.59 -2.76 -22.50
N ASP A 309 -24.30 -2.55 -22.24
CA ASP A 309 -23.28 -2.16 -23.22
C ASP A 309 -23.45 -0.76 -23.85
N THR A 310 -24.30 0.10 -23.29
CA THR A 310 -24.37 1.51 -23.69
C THR A 310 -23.26 2.31 -22.97
N SER A 311 -22.47 3.08 -23.72
CA SER A 311 -21.53 4.05 -23.14
C SER A 311 -22.20 5.41 -23.02
N THR A 312 -21.96 6.11 -21.92
CA THR A 312 -22.40 7.50 -21.71
C THR A 312 -21.25 8.34 -21.19
N ASP A 313 -21.10 9.52 -21.77
CA ASP A 313 -20.12 10.51 -21.33
C ASP A 313 -20.74 11.45 -20.29
N SER A 314 -19.92 11.91 -19.35
CA SER A 314 -20.35 12.95 -18.44
C SER A 314 -20.64 14.26 -19.18
N THR A 315 -21.73 14.93 -18.79
CA THR A 315 -22.17 16.23 -19.33
C THR A 315 -21.19 17.36 -19.04
N ASN A 316 -20.40 17.23 -17.97
CA ASN A 316 -19.34 18.13 -17.57
C ASN A 316 -18.01 17.37 -17.41
N ARG A 317 -17.01 18.00 -16.80
CA ARG A 317 -15.65 17.46 -16.63
C ARG A 317 -15.22 17.58 -15.18
N LEU A 318 -14.43 16.61 -14.71
CA LEU A 318 -13.81 16.69 -13.39
C LEU A 318 -12.74 17.78 -13.43
N PRO A 319 -12.81 18.84 -12.61
CA PRO A 319 -11.83 19.91 -12.64
C PRO A 319 -10.45 19.40 -12.19
N GLY A 320 -9.42 19.89 -12.87
CA GLY A 320 -8.03 19.70 -12.46
C GLY A 320 -7.78 20.26 -11.06
N ARG A 321 -6.83 19.67 -10.35
CA ARG A 321 -6.52 20.02 -8.95
C ARG A 321 -5.12 19.56 -8.56
N THR A 322 -4.64 20.09 -7.45
CA THR A 322 -3.45 19.57 -6.79
C THR A 322 -3.84 18.43 -5.84
N VAL A 323 -3.10 17.32 -5.91
CA VAL A 323 -3.26 16.13 -5.08
C VAL A 323 -2.00 15.88 -4.25
N GLN A 324 -2.16 15.19 -3.14
CA GLN A 324 -1.08 14.80 -2.23
C GLN A 324 -1.14 13.31 -1.96
N ASN A 325 0.03 12.67 -1.92
CA ASN A 325 0.13 11.26 -1.56
C ASN A 325 -0.39 11.02 -0.13
N GLY A 326 -1.00 9.86 0.09
CA GLY A 326 -1.63 9.51 1.36
C GLY A 326 -2.92 10.28 1.65
N LYS A 327 -3.54 10.92 0.66
CA LYS A 327 -4.86 11.55 0.82
C LYS A 327 -5.94 10.80 0.05
N VAL A 328 -7.19 10.97 0.48
CA VAL A 328 -8.38 10.47 -0.20
C VAL A 328 -9.11 11.64 -0.84
N TYR A 329 -9.39 11.53 -2.14
CA TYR A 329 -10.13 12.53 -2.89
C TYR A 329 -11.47 11.98 -3.35
N HIS A 330 -12.54 12.67 -2.97
CA HIS A 330 -13.90 12.25 -3.27
C HIS A 330 -14.39 12.89 -4.58
N VAL A 331 -14.95 12.05 -5.44
CA VAL A 331 -15.59 12.45 -6.71
C VAL A 331 -17.02 11.93 -6.70
N PHE A 332 -17.98 12.77 -7.05
CA PHE A 332 -19.40 12.42 -7.02
C PHE A 332 -19.97 12.44 -8.43
N LEU A 333 -20.61 11.35 -8.82
CA LEU A 333 -21.31 11.14 -10.07
C LEU A 333 -22.79 10.90 -9.78
N LYS A 334 -23.65 11.49 -10.61
CA LYS A 334 -25.08 11.26 -10.59
C LYS A 334 -25.51 10.71 -11.95
N TRP A 335 -26.23 9.60 -11.93
CA TRP A 335 -26.89 9.02 -13.10
C TRP A 335 -28.40 9.21 -12.98
N ASP A 336 -29.02 9.98 -13.88
CA ASP A 336 -30.46 10.24 -13.85
C ASP A 336 -31.29 9.36 -14.80
N GLY A 337 -30.68 8.29 -15.33
CA GLY A 337 -31.30 7.41 -16.33
C GLY A 337 -31.03 7.83 -17.78
N THR A 338 -30.57 9.06 -18.01
CA THR A 338 -30.25 9.60 -19.34
C THR A 338 -28.84 10.18 -19.41
N ALA A 339 -28.48 11.00 -18.43
CA ALA A 339 -27.23 11.74 -18.37
C ALA A 339 -26.41 11.35 -17.14
N LEU A 340 -25.09 11.23 -17.36
CA LEU A 340 -24.11 11.16 -16.29
C LEU A 340 -23.59 12.56 -16.00
N THR A 341 -23.58 12.99 -14.74
CA THR A 341 -23.12 14.33 -14.36
C THR A 341 -22.19 14.25 -13.16
N LEU A 342 -21.06 14.97 -13.21
CA LEU A 342 -20.23 15.19 -12.03
C LEU A 342 -20.86 16.26 -11.14
N THR A 343 -20.89 15.99 -9.85
CA THR A 343 -21.52 16.86 -8.85
C THR A 343 -20.59 17.18 -7.69
N LYS A 344 -20.86 18.29 -7.02
CA LYS A 344 -20.35 18.56 -5.67
C LYS A 344 -21.05 17.62 -4.69
N ARG A 345 -20.55 17.57 -3.46
CA ARG A 345 -21.12 16.72 -2.39
C ARG A 345 -22.61 16.98 -2.14
N ASP A 346 -23.06 18.23 -2.31
CA ASP A 346 -24.46 18.61 -2.15
C ASP A 346 -25.38 18.24 -3.34
N GLY A 347 -24.82 17.57 -4.36
CA GLY A 347 -25.54 17.13 -5.55
C GLY A 347 -25.70 18.21 -6.62
N THR A 348 -25.18 19.42 -6.42
CA THR A 348 -25.14 20.45 -7.46
C THR A 348 -24.05 20.13 -8.50
N ALA A 349 -24.26 20.51 -9.76
CA ALA A 349 -23.24 20.31 -10.79
C ALA A 349 -21.96 21.12 -10.46
N TYR A 350 -20.80 20.59 -10.90
CA TYR A 350 -19.51 21.29 -10.75
C TYR A 350 -19.47 22.62 -11.47
#